data_AF-A0A656JNV1-F1
#
_entry.id   AF-A0A656JNV1-F1
#
_cell.length_a   1.000
_cell.length_b   1.000
_cell.length_c   1.000
_cell.angle_alpha   90.00
_cell.angle_beta   90.00
_cell.angle_gamma   90.00
#
_symmetry.space_group_name_H-M   'P 1'
#
loop_
_entity.id
_entity.type
_entity.pdbx_description
1 polymer ?
#
loop_
_entity_poly.entity_id
_entity_poly.type
_entity_poly.pdbx_seq_one_letter_code
_entity_poly.pdbx_strand_id
1 'polypeptide(L)'
;MLERLLILFALTLTVQSAGAVTIYKFTDAQGVVSFSDRPTPGASVMVFRDRMVERIDQQVHLSVRREKGVHSLYVRNDLYAPVEVELKLSSVTNVLGVAGASST
;
A
#
# COMPACT_ATOMS: atom_id res chain seq x y z
N MET A 1 -5.78 16.72 46.05
CA MET A 1 -6.21 16.19 44.73
C MET A 1 -6.21 17.27 43.66
N LEU A 2 -6.76 18.46 43.92
CA LEU A 2 -6.82 19.56 42.96
C LEU A 2 -5.45 20.01 42.44
N GLU A 3 -4.44 20.16 43.31
CA GLU A 3 -3.08 20.55 42.90
C GLU A 3 -2.45 19.58 41.89
N ARG A 4 -2.60 18.27 42.12
CA ARG A 4 -2.11 17.23 41.20
C ARG A 4 -2.83 17.27 39.85
N LEU A 5 -4.13 17.58 39.88
CA LEU A 5 -4.94 17.76 38.67
C LEU A 5 -4.49 19.00 37.88
N LEU A 6 -4.20 20.11 38.57
CA LEU A 6 -3.71 21.34 37.95
C LEU A 6 -2.32 21.15 37.32
N ILE A 7 -1.42 20.43 38.00
CA ILE A 7 -0.10 20.07 37.45
C ILE A 7 -0.26 19.20 36.21
N LEU A 8 -1.14 18.19 36.24
CA LEU A 8 -1.42 17.34 35.09
C LEU A 8 -1.96 18.17 33.91
N PHE A 9 -2.89 19.10 34.16
CA PHE A 9 -3.44 19.98 33.14
C PHE A 9 -2.39 20.93 32.55
N ALA A 10 -1.51 21.47 33.37
CA ALA A 10 -0.40 22.28 32.90
C ALA A 10 0.56 21.46 32.03
N LEU A 11 0.82 20.20 32.38
CA LEU A 11 1.66 19.29 31.59
C LEU A 11 1.04 18.92 30.24
N THR A 12 -0.28 18.70 30.17
CA THR A 12 -0.94 18.34 28.90
C THR A 12 -1.06 19.52 27.95
N LEU A 13 -1.11 20.76 28.45
CA LEU A 13 -1.14 21.96 27.63
C LEU A 13 0.18 22.24 26.89
N THR A 14 1.33 21.77 27.40
CA THR A 14 2.65 22.00 26.76
C THR A 14 2.97 21.00 25.65
N VAL A 15 2.27 19.85 25.59
CA VAL A 15 2.47 18.79 24.59
C VAL A 15 2.13 19.22 23.16
N GLN A 16 1.33 20.27 22.98
CA GLN A 16 0.86 20.71 21.65
C GLN A 16 1.95 21.29 20.74
N SER A 17 3.16 21.54 21.28
CA SER A 17 4.30 22.01 20.49
C SER A 17 4.98 20.91 19.65
N ALA A 18 4.61 19.64 19.84
CA ALA A 18 5.05 18.52 19.00
C ALA A 18 4.22 18.40 17.70
N GLY A 19 3.97 19.53 17.04
CA GLY A 19 3.25 19.58 15.77
C GLY A 19 4.06 18.96 14.62
N ALA A 20 3.36 18.44 13.62
CA ALA A 20 3.94 17.86 12.42
C ALA A 20 5.00 18.79 11.78
N VAL A 21 6.25 18.34 11.75
CA VAL A 21 7.35 19.10 11.16
C VAL A 21 7.08 19.27 9.66
N THR A 22 6.95 20.52 9.22
CA THR A 22 6.85 20.82 7.78
C THR A 22 8.21 20.60 7.16
N ILE A 23 8.32 19.59 6.30
CA ILE A 23 9.55 19.32 5.55
C ILE A 23 9.56 20.21 4.32
N TYR A 24 10.65 20.95 4.12
CA TYR A 24 10.91 21.76 2.94
C TYR A 24 11.90 21.02 2.04
N LYS A 25 11.65 21.06 0.73
CA LYS A 25 12.55 20.54 -0.30
C LYS A 25 13.20 21.72 -1.03
N PHE A 26 14.51 21.66 -1.17
CA PHE A 26 15.29 22.62 -1.96
C PHE A 26 16.27 21.89 -2.88
N THR A 27 16.54 22.48 -4.04
CA THR A 27 17.54 22.01 -5.00
C THR A 27 18.60 23.08 -5.15
N ASP A 28 19.84 22.74 -4.85
CA ASP A 28 20.96 23.67 -4.96
C ASP A 28 21.38 23.91 -6.43
N ALA A 29 22.33 24.82 -6.63
CA ALA A 29 22.82 25.18 -7.96
C ALA A 29 23.55 24.01 -8.67
N GLN A 30 23.97 23.00 -7.92
CA GLN A 30 24.63 21.79 -8.37
C GLN A 30 23.62 20.66 -8.68
N GLY A 31 22.32 20.91 -8.47
CA GLY A 31 21.23 19.97 -8.73
C GLY A 31 20.99 18.97 -7.62
N VAL A 32 21.63 19.11 -6.46
CA VAL A 32 21.43 18.21 -5.31
C VAL A 32 20.14 18.57 -4.58
N VAL A 33 19.27 17.57 -4.40
CA VAL A 33 18.02 17.70 -3.65
C VAL A 33 18.29 17.45 -2.17
N SER A 34 17.97 18.45 -1.33
CA SER A 34 18.08 18.37 0.12
C SER A 34 16.74 18.64 0.80
N PHE A 35 16.55 18.04 1.98
CA PHE A 35 15.37 18.18 2.81
C PHE A 35 15.73 18.85 4.13
N SER A 36 14.93 19.82 4.57
CA SER A 36 15.13 20.51 5.84
C SER A 36 13.80 20.80 6.53
N ASP A 37 13.82 20.82 7.85
CA ASP A 37 12.74 21.31 8.70
C ASP A 37 12.67 22.84 8.78
N ARG A 38 13.64 23.55 8.19
CA ARG A 38 13.71 25.01 8.19
C ARG A 38 13.34 25.60 6.82
N PRO A 39 12.53 26.69 6.81
CA PRO A 39 12.27 27.43 5.59
C PRO A 39 13.57 28.09 5.11
N THR A 40 13.99 27.78 3.89
CA THR A 40 15.17 28.35 3.22
C THR A 40 14.72 29.09 1.97
N PRO A 41 15.37 30.20 1.56
CA PRO A 41 15.01 30.90 0.32
C PRO A 41 14.99 29.96 -0.89
N GLY A 42 13.88 29.94 -1.64
CA GLY A 42 13.68 29.04 -2.78
C GLY A 42 13.24 27.61 -2.41
N ALA A 43 13.11 27.27 -1.13
CA ALA A 43 12.57 25.98 -0.70
C ALA A 43 11.04 25.97 -0.82
N SER A 44 10.51 24.84 -1.27
CA SER A 44 9.06 24.62 -1.35
C SER A 44 8.62 23.62 -0.28
N VAL A 45 7.41 23.80 0.26
CA VAL A 45 6.81 22.83 1.19
C VAL A 45 6.69 21.48 0.47
N MET A 46 7.26 20.44 1.07
CA MET A 46 7.11 19.08 0.57
C MET A 46 5.68 18.63 0.83
N VAL A 47 4.88 18.61 -0.23
CA VAL A 47 3.57 17.96 -0.23
C VAL A 47 3.76 16.60 -0.88
N PHE A 48 3.66 15.52 -0.10
CA PHE A 48 3.62 14.18 -0.64
C PHE A 48 2.33 14.03 -1.47
N ARG A 49 2.47 14.17 -2.79
CA ARG A 49 1.40 13.96 -3.79
C ARG A 49 1.58 12.67 -4.58
N ASP A 50 2.59 11.88 -4.24
CA ASP A 50 2.83 10.62 -4.89
C ASP A 50 1.61 9.74 -4.65
N ARG A 51 0.92 9.38 -5.74
CA ARG A 51 -0.02 8.28 -5.68
C ARG A 51 0.77 7.04 -5.32
N MET A 52 0.26 6.26 -4.37
CA MET A 52 0.76 4.93 -4.12
C MET A 52 0.59 4.12 -5.41
N VAL A 53 1.68 3.88 -6.14
CA VAL A 53 1.68 3.08 -7.38
C VAL A 53 2.00 1.64 -7.01
N GLU A 54 0.99 0.92 -6.52
CA GLU A 54 1.13 -0.53 -6.35
C GLU A 54 1.12 -1.21 -7.73
N ARG A 55 2.08 -2.11 -7.96
CA ARG A 55 2.09 -3.00 -9.13
C ARG A 55 1.35 -4.29 -8.76
N ILE A 56 0.02 -4.22 -8.82
CA ILE A 56 -0.89 -5.33 -8.49
C ILE A 56 -0.90 -6.39 -9.61
N ASP A 57 -0.62 -5.98 -10.85
CA ASP A 57 -0.71 -6.81 -12.07
C ASP A 57 0.16 -8.08 -12.04
N GLN A 58 1.11 -8.15 -11.11
CA GLN A 58 2.07 -9.25 -10.98
C GLN A 58 1.83 -10.12 -9.75
N GLN A 59 0.69 -9.99 -9.05
CA GLN A 59 0.44 -10.72 -7.80
C GLN A 59 -0.69 -11.77 -7.93
N VAL A 60 -1.27 -11.92 -9.11
CA VAL A 60 -2.22 -13.00 -9.42
C VAL A 60 -1.64 -13.85 -10.54
N HIS A 61 -1.39 -15.13 -10.26
CA HIS A 61 -0.65 -16.02 -11.15
C HIS A 61 -1.46 -17.25 -11.54
N LEU A 62 -1.51 -17.54 -12.85
CA LEU A 62 -1.97 -18.82 -13.38
C LEU A 62 -0.76 -19.76 -13.58
N SER A 63 -0.82 -20.94 -12.99
CA SER A 63 0.14 -22.02 -13.25
C SER A 63 -0.55 -23.25 -13.80
N VAL A 64 0.07 -23.87 -14.82
CA VAL A 64 -0.45 -25.07 -15.47
C VAL A 64 0.48 -26.23 -15.14
N ARG A 65 -0.04 -27.27 -14.49
CA ARG A 65 0.69 -28.51 -14.21
C ARG A 65 0.19 -29.62 -15.13
N ARG A 66 1.12 -30.37 -15.69
CA ARG A 66 0.81 -31.54 -16.52
C ARG A 66 1.17 -32.80 -15.77
N GLU A 67 0.18 -33.58 -15.38
CA GLU A 67 0.38 -34.84 -14.67
C GLU A 67 -0.46 -35.94 -15.33
N LYS A 68 0.17 -37.06 -15.68
CA LYS A 68 -0.51 -38.26 -16.21
C LYS A 68 -1.48 -37.98 -17.38
N GLY A 69 -1.13 -37.03 -18.25
CA GLY A 69 -1.95 -36.63 -19.41
C GLY A 69 -3.07 -35.64 -19.11
N VAL A 70 -3.24 -35.23 -17.85
CA VAL A 70 -4.21 -34.21 -17.41
C VAL A 70 -3.49 -32.86 -17.25
N HIS A 71 -4.18 -31.80 -17.65
CA HIS A 71 -3.75 -30.41 -17.43
C HIS A 71 -4.53 -29.83 -16.24
N SER A 72 -3.83 -29.55 -15.15
CA SER A 72 -4.39 -28.92 -13.94
C SER A 72 -4.04 -27.43 -13.93
N LEU A 73 -5.07 -26.58 -13.77
CA LEU A 73 -4.96 -25.13 -13.73
C LEU A 73 -5.04 -24.65 -12.28
N TYR A 74 -4.05 -23.89 -11.82
CA TYR A 74 -4.01 -23.31 -10.48
C TYR A 74 -3.88 -21.81 -10.55
N VAL A 75 -4.81 -21.10 -9.92
CA VAL A 75 -4.74 -19.64 -9.72
C VAL A 75 -4.26 -19.35 -8.31
N ARG A 76 -3.24 -18.52 -8.18
CA ARG A 76 -2.70 -18.07 -6.89
C ARG A 76 -2.86 -16.56 -6.76
N ASN A 77 -3.45 -16.13 -5.65
CA ASN A 77 -3.54 -14.73 -5.25
C ASN A 77 -2.50 -14.46 -4.15
N ASP A 78 -1.50 -13.65 -4.45
CA ASP A 78 -0.48 -13.19 -3.49
C ASP A 78 -0.82 -11.82 -2.88
N LEU A 79 -1.97 -11.22 -3.22
CA LEU A 79 -2.46 -9.99 -2.61
C LEU A 79 -3.00 -10.24 -1.20
N TYR A 80 -2.89 -9.22 -0.35
CA TYR A 80 -3.46 -9.23 0.99
C TYR A 80 -4.98 -9.02 1.03
N ALA A 81 -5.63 -8.92 -0.14
CA ALA A 81 -7.07 -8.74 -0.29
C ALA A 81 -7.68 -9.86 -1.16
N PRO A 82 -8.95 -10.23 -0.94
CA PRO A 82 -9.68 -11.10 -1.85
C PRO A 82 -9.75 -10.48 -3.25
N VAL A 83 -9.66 -11.33 -4.28
CA VAL A 83 -9.78 -10.89 -5.68
C VAL A 83 -10.78 -11.75 -6.44
N GLU A 84 -11.42 -11.14 -7.43
CA GLU A 84 -12.22 -11.85 -8.42
C GLU A 84 -11.33 -12.28 -9.59
N VAL A 85 -11.51 -13.51 -10.06
CA VAL A 85 -10.71 -14.06 -11.16
C VAL A 85 -11.63 -14.67 -12.20
N GLU A 86 -11.51 -14.21 -13.45
CA GLU A 86 -12.16 -14.82 -14.61
C GLU A 86 -11.17 -15.74 -15.35
N LEU A 87 -11.53 -17.02 -15.49
CA LEU A 87 -10.75 -17.98 -16.27
C LEU A 87 -11.51 -18.37 -17.54
N LYS A 88 -11.00 -17.94 -18.71
CA LYS A 88 -11.56 -18.29 -20.02
C LYS A 88 -10.78 -19.44 -20.65
N LEU A 89 -11.46 -20.58 -20.82
CA LEU A 89 -10.94 -21.76 -21.52
C LEU A 89 -11.56 -21.85 -22.91
N SER A 90 -10.77 -22.13 -23.94
CA SER A 90 -11.24 -22.30 -25.33
C SER A 90 -10.80 -23.66 -25.87
N SER A 91 -11.58 -24.21 -26.81
CA SER A 91 -11.30 -25.49 -27.49
C SER A 91 -11.08 -26.68 -26.54
N VAL A 92 -11.89 -26.77 -25.48
CA VAL A 92 -11.81 -27.86 -24.50
C VAL A 92 -12.63 -29.08 -24.93
N THR A 93 -12.10 -30.29 -24.72
CA THR A 93 -12.76 -31.55 -25.13
C THR A 93 -13.17 -32.42 -23.93
N ASN A 94 -12.45 -32.37 -22.81
CA ASN A 94 -12.73 -33.15 -21.60
C ASN A 94 -12.39 -32.32 -20.35
N VAL A 95 -13.37 -31.62 -19.79
CA VAL A 95 -13.21 -30.78 -18.59
C VAL A 95 -13.96 -31.38 -17.42
N LEU A 96 -13.29 -31.47 -16.27
CA LEU A 96 -13.91 -31.77 -14.99
C LEU A 96 -13.81 -30.51 -14.10
N GLY A 97 -14.95 -29.91 -13.77
CA GLY A 97 -15.03 -28.77 -12.87
C GLY A 97 -15.36 -29.19 -11.43
N VAL A 98 -14.83 -28.46 -10.43
CA VAL A 98 -15.29 -28.56 -9.04
C VAL A 98 -16.63 -27.83 -8.92
N ALA A 99 -17.67 -28.51 -8.45
CA ALA A 99 -18.92 -27.88 -8.05
C ALA A 99 -18.71 -27.16 -6.70
N GLY A 100 -18.16 -25.95 -6.74
CA GLY A 100 -18.12 -25.05 -5.59
C GLY A 100 -19.44 -24.30 -5.48
N ALA A 101 -20.21 -24.59 -4.44
CA ALA A 101 -21.41 -23.83 -4.10
C ALA A 101 -21.05 -22.36 -3.87
N SER A 102 -21.57 -21.48 -4.73
CA SER A 102 -21.64 -20.04 -4.45
C SER A 102 -22.73 -19.82 -3.41
N SER A 103 -22.40 -19.87 -2.12
CA SER A 103 -23.25 -19.35 -1.06
C SER A 103 -22.85 -17.90 -0.79
N THR A 104 -23.69 -16.99 -1.29
CA THR A 104 -23.76 -15.57 -0.92
C THR A 104 -24.13 -15.42 0.54
#